data_AF-A0A959AI42-F1
#
_entry.id   AF-A0A959AI42-F1
#
_cell.length_a   1.000
_cell.length_b   1.000
_cell.length_c   1.000
_cell.angle_alpha   90.00
_cell.angle_beta   90.00
_cell.angle_gamma   90.00
#
_symmetry.space_group_name_H-M   'P 1'
#
loop_
_entity.id
_entity.type
_entity.pdbx_description
1 polymer ?
#
loop_
_entity_poly.entity_id
_entity_poly.type
_entity_poly.pdbx_seq_one_letter_code
_entity_poly.pdbx_strand_id
1 'polypeptide(L)'
;YPDEGVGITDNDRQVSFSFPPHDLALYGGFTGTETDLSERVDWESNATILSGDLLQDDGPNFGNNSDNSRTVIFASGAGITSSSRIDGFTITGANNNLGGGVAGGMLITEQASPTITNCRIVFNSATSRGGGICVQNNALPAIENCQIIGNTTSNVGGGGIYCSTDIQISDCFISGNNAGARRGGGIFIASASPVLTRCTIIENKAHFNTGLGGGVFASFGNPVFNACLIAGNFSGDNGGGIHLNNADAQFTNCVVLGNKASNSEGGGLYNTGGSPTLLHCSFSGNTANTGGAIRNVNSSSPVITNSIFWGDNTEIENDAGSAATVDHCIVQGGYPGGTNILDTDPLFIDQPDYADAEDTVGNLRLQPCSPAVDAGTDAGVTDDLDGNMRPVNLTADMGAFESQEACAVSILGTILWENDGVSGVGSANVALSGDESSSTQTATDGSYVLSFTEGYNFTVTPTKNINKLNGVTVADALAIQQHVAGNVPIASPYKQVAADVNKSNSITGFDATIINQSLLGNPSALNQFKTSWRFVPVSYTLSVPPWGFPEQISLAGVSGNTPDQDFWGIKTGDVVDVYADPANLVASPPLVLRAGNEALATGKEIGVIFRADQYDDLAA
;
A
#
# COMPACT_ATOMS: atom_id res chain seq x y z
N TYR A 1 -4.58 23.87 -40.01
CA TYR A 1 -3.55 23.11 -40.72
C TYR A 1 -2.40 24.05 -41.04
N PRO A 2 -1.14 23.58 -41.10
CA PRO A 2 0.02 24.46 -41.25
C PRO A 2 0.18 25.05 -42.65
N ASP A 3 -0.52 24.50 -43.65
CA ASP A 3 -0.52 24.94 -45.05
C ASP A 3 -1.60 26.00 -45.35
N GLU A 4 -2.46 26.31 -44.39
CA GLU A 4 -3.53 27.27 -44.53
C GLU A 4 -3.06 28.69 -44.21
N GLY A 5 -3.34 29.64 -45.12
CA GLY A 5 -3.09 31.06 -44.90
C GLY A 5 -2.47 31.80 -46.08
N VAL A 6 -2.41 33.13 -45.96
CA VAL A 6 -1.87 33.99 -47.01
C VAL A 6 -0.36 33.81 -47.13
N GLY A 7 0.10 33.40 -48.32
CA GLY A 7 1.52 33.24 -48.63
C GLY A 7 2.11 31.88 -48.26
N ILE A 8 1.27 30.93 -47.83
CA ILE A 8 1.65 29.54 -47.63
C ILE A 8 1.30 28.72 -48.88
N THR A 9 2.19 27.80 -49.25
CA THR A 9 1.95 26.90 -50.38
C THR A 9 1.06 25.76 -49.91
N ASP A 10 -0.12 25.66 -50.52
CA ASP A 10 -1.08 24.59 -50.29
C ASP A 10 -0.46 23.20 -50.53
N ASN A 11 -0.75 22.24 -49.66
CA ASN A 11 -0.24 20.86 -49.70
C ASN A 11 1.30 20.71 -49.65
N ASP A 12 2.05 21.74 -49.22
CA ASP A 12 3.49 21.63 -49.05
C ASP A 12 3.84 20.94 -47.73
N ARG A 13 4.31 19.70 -47.82
CA ARG A 13 4.72 18.88 -46.67
C ARG A 13 5.84 19.47 -45.80
N GLN A 14 6.52 20.52 -46.24
CA GLN A 14 7.55 21.19 -45.43
C GLN A 14 6.97 22.23 -44.46
N VAL A 15 5.71 22.62 -44.63
CA VAL A 15 5.08 23.63 -43.77
C VAL A 15 4.80 23.08 -42.38
N SER A 16 5.02 23.91 -41.38
CA SER A 16 4.83 23.59 -39.96
C SER A 16 4.36 24.84 -39.21
N PHE A 17 3.74 24.65 -38.04
CA PHE A 17 3.53 25.73 -37.09
C PHE A 17 4.89 26.11 -36.47
N SER A 18 5.56 27.07 -37.10
CA SER A 18 6.87 27.56 -36.64
C SER A 18 6.71 28.54 -35.49
N PHE A 19 7.31 28.23 -34.34
CA PHE A 19 7.37 29.14 -33.21
C PHE A 19 8.28 30.33 -33.56
N PRO A 20 7.84 31.58 -33.31
CA PRO A 20 8.68 32.72 -33.60
C PRO A 20 9.93 32.72 -32.69
N PRO A 21 11.05 33.35 -33.10
CA PRO A 21 12.28 33.40 -32.32
C PRO A 21 12.20 34.46 -31.19
N HIS A 22 11.08 34.50 -30.48
CA HIS A 22 10.82 35.33 -29.29
C HIS A 22 9.72 34.66 -28.45
N ASP A 23 9.58 35.09 -27.20
CA ASP A 23 8.61 34.47 -26.31
C ASP A 23 7.17 34.67 -26.77
N LEU A 24 6.47 33.54 -26.91
CA LEU A 24 5.05 33.47 -27.26
C LEU A 24 4.37 32.41 -26.39
N ALA A 25 3.23 32.78 -25.80
CA ALA A 25 2.38 31.83 -25.09
C ALA A 25 1.14 31.53 -25.93
N LEU A 26 0.97 30.26 -26.26
CA LEU A 26 -0.21 29.74 -26.95
C LEU A 26 -1.04 28.91 -25.95
N TYR A 27 -2.34 29.18 -25.92
CA TYR A 27 -3.30 28.45 -25.12
C TYR A 27 -4.43 27.93 -26.01
N GLY A 28 -4.72 26.63 -25.91
CA GLY A 28 -5.86 25.94 -26.48
C GLY A 28 -6.76 25.37 -25.38
N GLY A 29 -7.84 24.69 -25.77
CA GLY A 29 -8.72 24.01 -24.81
C GLY A 29 -9.90 24.86 -24.30
N PHE A 30 -10.34 25.85 -25.06
CA PHE A 30 -11.42 26.77 -24.65
C PHE A 30 -12.77 26.38 -25.27
N THR A 31 -13.85 26.60 -24.52
CA THR A 31 -15.24 26.45 -24.98
C THR A 31 -15.65 27.58 -25.92
N GLY A 32 -14.98 28.73 -25.83
CA GLY A 32 -15.20 29.94 -26.64
C GLY A 32 -16.04 31.02 -25.95
N THR A 33 -16.38 30.84 -24.67
CA THR A 33 -17.12 31.83 -23.86
C THR A 33 -16.28 32.47 -22.77
N GLU A 34 -15.07 31.95 -22.57
CA GLU A 34 -14.11 32.40 -21.58
C GLU A 34 -13.61 33.81 -21.90
N THR A 35 -13.43 34.62 -20.86
CA THR A 35 -12.83 35.96 -20.89
C THR A 35 -11.48 36.01 -20.19
N ASP A 36 -11.18 35.03 -19.33
CA ASP A 36 -9.91 34.87 -18.63
C ASP A 36 -9.39 33.43 -18.71
N LEU A 37 -8.06 33.24 -18.66
CA LEU A 37 -7.42 31.92 -18.73
C LEU A 37 -7.87 30.98 -17.60
N SER A 38 -8.17 31.52 -16.42
CA SER A 38 -8.64 30.74 -15.26
C SER A 38 -10.04 30.16 -15.45
N GLU A 39 -10.81 30.63 -16.43
CA GLU A 39 -12.13 30.09 -16.76
C GLU A 39 -12.05 28.84 -17.64
N ARG A 40 -10.85 28.47 -18.11
CA ARG A 40 -10.63 27.21 -18.85
C ARG A 40 -10.81 26.02 -17.91
N VAL A 41 -11.94 25.32 -18.05
CA VAL A 41 -12.32 24.21 -17.17
C VAL A 41 -11.76 22.85 -17.60
N ASP A 42 -11.86 22.53 -18.89
CA ASP A 42 -11.44 21.23 -19.43
C ASP A 42 -10.83 21.42 -20.82
N TRP A 43 -9.50 21.32 -20.89
CA TRP A 43 -8.75 21.48 -22.12
C TRP A 43 -8.78 20.22 -23.00
N GLU A 44 -9.05 19.05 -22.43
CA GLU A 44 -9.09 17.78 -23.16
C GLU A 44 -10.39 17.64 -23.94
N SER A 45 -11.52 17.94 -23.30
CA SER A 45 -12.84 17.88 -23.96
C SER A 45 -13.04 18.99 -24.99
N ASN A 46 -12.41 20.16 -24.79
CA ASN A 46 -12.47 21.30 -25.71
C ASN A 46 -11.26 21.33 -26.67
N ALA A 47 -10.96 20.19 -27.28
CA ALA A 47 -9.74 19.98 -28.03
C ALA A 47 -9.45 21.08 -29.07
N THR A 48 -8.28 21.70 -28.96
CA THR A 48 -7.71 22.59 -29.99
C THR A 48 -6.62 21.84 -30.74
N ILE A 49 -6.81 21.61 -32.04
CA ILE A 49 -5.98 20.66 -32.80
C ILE A 49 -5.04 21.40 -33.76
N LEU A 50 -3.74 21.13 -33.60
CA LEU A 50 -2.70 21.40 -34.58
C LEU A 50 -2.43 20.09 -35.33
N SER A 51 -2.98 19.98 -36.54
CA SER A 51 -2.89 18.76 -37.34
C SER A 51 -1.97 18.91 -38.54
N GLY A 52 -1.18 17.88 -38.82
CA GLY A 52 -0.36 17.71 -40.02
C GLY A 52 -1.09 17.07 -41.20
N ASP A 53 -2.33 16.61 -41.04
CA ASP A 53 -3.19 16.05 -42.11
C ASP A 53 -3.64 17.17 -43.05
N LEU A 54 -2.92 17.36 -44.16
CA LEU A 54 -3.09 18.52 -45.03
C LEU A 54 -4.37 18.39 -45.86
N LEU A 55 -4.65 17.18 -46.38
CA LEU A 55 -5.83 16.90 -47.19
C LEU A 55 -7.10 16.61 -46.39
N GLN A 56 -6.99 16.44 -45.07
CA GLN A 56 -8.12 16.21 -44.16
C GLN A 56 -8.86 14.90 -44.45
N ASP A 57 -8.15 13.88 -44.92
CA ASP A 57 -8.72 12.63 -45.45
C ASP A 57 -8.29 11.37 -44.69
N ASP A 58 -7.57 11.54 -43.59
CA ASP A 58 -6.78 10.49 -42.94
C ASP A 58 -7.53 9.60 -41.95
N GLY A 59 -8.73 10.03 -41.57
CA GLY A 59 -9.53 9.38 -40.53
C GLY A 59 -8.81 9.31 -39.17
N PRO A 60 -9.34 8.54 -38.20
CA PRO A 60 -8.83 8.55 -36.82
C PRO A 60 -7.46 7.90 -36.61
N ASN A 61 -6.93 7.15 -37.60
CA ASN A 61 -5.68 6.39 -37.48
C ASN A 61 -4.59 6.84 -38.47
N PHE A 62 -4.82 7.94 -39.21
CA PHE A 62 -3.87 8.47 -40.20
C PHE A 62 -3.39 7.43 -41.21
N GLY A 63 -4.33 6.67 -41.78
CA GLY A 63 -4.03 5.56 -42.69
C GLY A 63 -3.61 5.99 -44.11
N ASN A 64 -3.90 7.23 -44.49
CA ASN A 64 -3.62 7.82 -45.80
C ASN A 64 -2.54 8.93 -45.74
N ASN A 65 -1.72 8.95 -44.68
CA ASN A 65 -0.88 10.08 -44.26
C ASN A 65 0.27 10.51 -45.19
N SER A 66 0.28 10.09 -46.45
CA SER A 66 1.36 10.32 -47.40
C SER A 66 1.51 11.79 -47.81
N ASP A 67 0.44 12.57 -47.72
CA ASP A 67 0.34 14.00 -47.96
C ASP A 67 0.65 14.83 -46.70
N ASN A 68 0.68 14.23 -45.52
CA ASN A 68 0.81 14.98 -44.28
C ASN A 68 2.12 15.76 -44.17
N SER A 69 2.06 16.88 -43.44
CA SER A 69 3.24 17.62 -43.04
C SER A 69 4.25 16.71 -42.35
N ARG A 70 5.53 16.96 -42.62
CA ARG A 70 6.64 16.24 -41.98
C ARG A 70 6.69 16.51 -40.48
N THR A 71 6.41 17.74 -40.06
CA THR A 71 6.49 18.13 -38.66
C THR A 71 5.41 19.14 -38.33
N VAL A 72 4.66 18.92 -37.24
CA VAL A 72 3.54 19.82 -36.89
C VAL A 72 4.07 21.09 -36.24
N ILE A 73 4.93 20.99 -35.22
CA ILE A 73 5.51 22.16 -34.53
C ILE A 73 7.02 22.19 -34.72
N PHE A 74 7.54 23.35 -35.12
CA PHE A 74 8.97 23.61 -35.20
C PHE A 74 9.38 24.78 -34.30
N ALA A 75 10.18 24.50 -33.28
CA ALA A 75 10.72 25.48 -32.35
C ALA A 75 12.26 25.50 -32.44
N SER A 76 12.81 26.62 -32.89
CA SER A 76 14.25 26.76 -33.13
C SER A 76 14.75 28.15 -32.76
N GLY A 77 15.76 28.21 -31.89
CA GLY A 77 16.49 29.43 -31.56
C GLY A 77 16.38 29.85 -30.10
N ALA A 78 17.47 30.42 -29.58
CA ALA A 78 17.61 30.88 -28.19
C ALA A 78 16.64 31.99 -27.77
N GLY A 79 15.91 32.60 -28.71
CA GLY A 79 14.86 33.57 -28.41
C GLY A 79 13.58 32.94 -27.86
N ILE A 80 13.41 31.63 -28.01
CA ILE A 80 12.32 30.84 -27.41
C ILE A 80 12.80 30.39 -26.04
N THR A 81 12.40 31.09 -24.98
CA THR A 81 12.81 30.79 -23.61
C THR A 81 11.73 30.00 -22.87
N SER A 82 11.97 29.70 -21.59
CA SER A 82 10.98 29.05 -20.70
C SER A 82 9.71 29.87 -20.50
N SER A 83 9.70 31.15 -20.90
CA SER A 83 8.49 31.98 -20.93
C SER A 83 7.59 31.68 -22.13
N SER A 84 8.13 31.06 -23.19
CA SER A 84 7.34 30.54 -24.30
C SER A 84 6.50 29.35 -23.84
N ARG A 85 5.23 29.27 -24.24
CA ARG A 85 4.30 28.23 -23.80
C ARG A 85 3.50 27.63 -24.94
N ILE A 86 3.31 26.31 -24.88
CA ILE A 86 2.34 25.55 -25.66
C ILE A 86 1.47 24.81 -24.65
N ASP A 87 0.21 25.22 -24.53
CA ASP A 87 -0.70 24.75 -23.47
C ASP A 87 -2.07 24.37 -24.03
N GLY A 88 -2.55 23.14 -23.78
CA GLY A 88 -3.93 22.76 -24.11
C GLY A 88 -4.16 22.35 -25.56
N PHE A 89 -3.11 21.90 -26.27
CA PHE A 89 -3.21 21.52 -27.69
C PHE A 89 -3.14 20.01 -27.91
N THR A 90 -3.88 19.54 -28.92
CA THR A 90 -3.62 18.25 -29.56
C THR A 90 -2.72 18.46 -30.78
N ILE A 91 -1.60 17.73 -30.84
CA ILE A 91 -0.57 17.81 -31.87
C ILE A 91 -0.51 16.45 -32.55
N THR A 92 -0.92 16.38 -33.82
CA THR A 92 -1.18 15.09 -34.47
C THR A 92 -0.94 15.09 -35.98
N GLY A 93 -0.88 13.90 -36.57
CA GLY A 93 -0.86 13.71 -38.01
C GLY A 93 0.46 14.02 -38.69
N ALA A 94 1.58 14.21 -37.98
CA ALA A 94 2.87 14.35 -38.66
C ALA A 94 3.30 13.04 -39.36
N ASN A 95 3.89 13.13 -40.55
CA ASN A 95 4.50 11.98 -41.23
C ASN A 95 5.85 12.34 -41.88
N ASN A 96 6.96 12.16 -41.15
CA ASN A 96 8.30 12.43 -41.66
C ASN A 96 8.99 11.18 -42.24
N ASN A 97 8.46 10.68 -43.37
CA ASN A 97 8.88 9.42 -43.99
C ASN A 97 9.97 9.55 -45.09
N LEU A 98 10.57 10.73 -45.28
CA LEU A 98 11.57 10.98 -46.33
C LEU A 98 12.95 11.32 -45.75
N GLY A 99 14.01 10.79 -46.37
CA GLY A 99 15.38 11.29 -46.22
C GLY A 99 16.00 11.20 -44.82
N GLY A 100 15.52 10.33 -43.94
CA GLY A 100 15.98 10.26 -42.55
C GLY A 100 15.33 11.32 -41.64
N GLY A 101 14.05 11.62 -41.89
CA GLY A 101 13.22 12.52 -41.08
C GLY A 101 13.46 12.40 -39.58
N VAL A 102 13.69 13.54 -38.93
CA VAL A 102 14.25 13.65 -37.57
C VAL A 102 13.16 13.82 -36.50
N ALA A 103 11.96 14.28 -36.89
CA ALA A 103 10.88 14.54 -35.94
C ALA A 103 9.52 14.42 -36.63
N GLY A 104 8.55 13.88 -35.90
CA GLY A 104 7.14 13.85 -36.29
C GLY A 104 6.40 15.03 -35.65
N GLY A 105 5.81 14.86 -34.47
CA GLY A 105 4.92 15.87 -33.88
C GLY A 105 5.62 17.22 -33.64
N MET A 106 6.71 17.19 -32.87
CA MET A 106 7.43 18.40 -32.45
C MET A 106 8.94 18.25 -32.66
N LEU A 107 9.57 19.28 -33.24
CA LEU A 107 11.03 19.44 -33.28
C LEU A 107 11.45 20.67 -32.50
N ILE A 108 12.24 20.46 -31.45
CA ILE A 108 12.75 21.51 -30.55
C ILE A 108 14.29 21.47 -30.61
N THR A 109 14.89 22.55 -31.08
CA THR A 109 16.31 22.58 -31.46
C THR A 109 16.92 23.97 -31.26
N GLU A 110 18.24 24.07 -31.44
CA GLU A 110 18.99 25.33 -31.44
C GLU A 110 18.72 26.19 -30.19
N GLN A 111 18.88 25.60 -29.00
CA GLN A 111 18.71 26.26 -27.70
C GLN A 111 17.28 26.71 -27.36
N ALA A 112 16.27 26.34 -28.16
CA ALA A 112 14.88 26.60 -27.82
C ALA A 112 14.49 25.88 -26.52
N SER A 113 13.82 26.59 -25.61
CA SER A 113 13.49 26.08 -24.28
C SER A 113 12.03 26.36 -23.88
N PRO A 114 11.02 26.08 -24.73
CA PRO A 114 9.62 26.34 -24.39
C PRO A 114 9.11 25.43 -23.27
N THR A 115 8.08 25.90 -22.55
CA THR A 115 7.28 25.03 -21.66
C THR A 115 6.13 24.43 -22.46
N ILE A 116 6.03 23.10 -22.45
CA ILE A 116 4.96 22.34 -23.10
C ILE A 116 4.13 21.72 -21.99
N THR A 117 2.87 22.12 -21.88
CA THR A 117 2.01 21.71 -20.78
C THR A 117 0.63 21.31 -21.26
N ASN A 118 -0.04 20.38 -20.59
CA ASN A 118 -1.44 20.01 -20.90
C ASN A 118 -1.64 19.72 -22.40
N CYS A 119 -0.75 18.96 -23.02
CA CYS A 119 -0.79 18.70 -24.46
C CYS A 119 -0.98 17.23 -24.75
N ARG A 120 -1.70 16.92 -25.83
CA ARG A 120 -1.83 15.58 -26.42
C ARG A 120 -0.96 15.49 -27.66
N ILE A 121 0.18 14.82 -27.59
CA ILE A 121 1.07 14.58 -28.74
C ILE A 121 0.80 13.17 -29.22
N VAL A 122 -0.02 13.02 -30.26
CA VAL A 122 -0.61 11.73 -30.62
C VAL A 122 -0.51 11.38 -32.09
N PHE A 123 -0.27 10.10 -32.39
CA PHE A 123 -0.27 9.54 -33.74
C PHE A 123 0.63 10.28 -34.74
N ASN A 124 1.81 10.70 -34.28
CA ASN A 124 2.83 11.29 -35.13
C ASN A 124 3.87 10.25 -35.54
N SER A 125 4.38 10.38 -36.76
CA SER A 125 5.32 9.44 -37.35
C SER A 125 6.59 10.14 -37.83
N ALA A 126 7.75 9.53 -37.55
CA ALA A 126 9.04 9.96 -38.08
C ALA A 126 9.88 8.78 -38.59
N THR A 127 10.86 9.06 -39.44
CA THR A 127 11.82 8.01 -39.85
C THR A 127 12.81 7.70 -38.72
N SER A 128 13.25 8.72 -37.97
CA SER A 128 14.27 8.59 -36.93
C SER A 128 14.06 9.60 -35.79
N ARG A 129 14.79 9.39 -34.68
CA ARG A 129 14.74 10.16 -33.43
C ARG A 129 13.37 10.19 -32.78
N GLY A 130 12.56 11.24 -32.89
CA GLY A 130 11.33 11.38 -32.10
C GLY A 130 10.07 11.31 -32.96
N GLY A 131 9.23 10.29 -32.78
CA GLY A 131 7.93 10.23 -33.46
C GLY A 131 6.99 11.33 -32.94
N GLY A 132 6.86 11.44 -31.62
CA GLY A 132 6.10 12.51 -30.97
C GLY A 132 6.91 13.78 -30.80
N ILE A 133 8.00 13.72 -30.03
CA ILE A 133 8.83 14.88 -29.67
C ILE A 133 10.30 14.56 -29.92
N CYS A 134 11.03 15.45 -30.59
CA CYS A 134 12.47 15.37 -30.74
C CYS A 134 13.14 16.63 -30.15
N VAL A 135 14.02 16.44 -29.18
CA VAL A 135 14.82 17.50 -28.54
C VAL A 135 16.30 17.30 -28.82
N GLN A 136 16.96 18.34 -29.34
CA GLN A 136 18.37 18.28 -29.74
C GLN A 136 19.05 19.66 -29.70
N ASN A 137 20.36 19.69 -29.99
CA ASN A 137 21.13 20.93 -30.19
C ASN A 137 20.97 21.94 -29.05
N ASN A 138 21.20 21.46 -27.82
CA ASN A 138 21.14 22.23 -26.58
C ASN A 138 19.77 22.85 -26.25
N ALA A 139 18.68 22.36 -26.87
CA ALA A 139 17.32 22.70 -26.47
C ALA A 139 16.99 22.14 -25.07
N LEU A 140 16.26 22.91 -24.26
CA LEU A 140 15.91 22.57 -22.88
C LEU A 140 14.42 22.84 -22.58
N PRO A 141 13.48 22.22 -23.32
CA PRO A 141 12.07 22.33 -22.99
C PRO A 141 11.74 21.66 -21.65
N ALA A 142 10.72 22.18 -20.97
CA ALA A 142 10.02 21.49 -19.90
C ALA A 142 8.74 20.86 -20.47
N ILE A 143 8.53 19.56 -20.21
CA ILE A 143 7.37 18.81 -20.69
C ILE A 143 6.57 18.36 -19.46
N GLU A 144 5.40 18.94 -19.27
CA GLU A 144 4.65 18.82 -18.01
C GLU A 144 3.19 18.42 -18.30
N ASN A 145 2.63 17.45 -17.57
CA ASN A 145 1.22 17.05 -17.73
C ASN A 145 0.80 16.78 -19.19
N CYS A 146 1.67 16.09 -19.95
CA CYS A 146 1.43 15.81 -21.36
C CYS A 146 1.11 14.34 -21.59
N GLN A 147 0.26 14.08 -22.58
CA GLN A 147 -0.08 12.74 -23.06
C GLN A 147 0.63 12.50 -24.40
N ILE A 148 1.65 11.63 -24.42
CA ILE A 148 2.42 11.26 -25.62
C ILE A 148 2.02 9.84 -26.03
N ILE A 149 1.10 9.73 -26.99
CA ILE A 149 0.38 8.46 -27.26
C ILE A 149 0.48 8.01 -28.73
N GLY A 150 0.79 6.74 -28.97
CA GLY A 150 0.65 6.14 -30.30
C GLY A 150 1.59 6.73 -31.36
N ASN A 151 2.68 7.38 -30.94
CA ASN A 151 3.66 7.93 -31.87
C ASN A 151 4.64 6.85 -32.31
N THR A 152 5.11 6.95 -33.55
CA THR A 152 5.92 5.88 -34.17
C THR A 152 7.19 6.43 -34.80
N THR A 153 8.27 5.67 -34.70
CA THR A 153 9.43 5.81 -35.59
C THR A 153 9.60 4.57 -36.46
N SER A 154 10.01 4.70 -37.71
CA SER A 154 10.20 3.53 -38.61
C SER A 154 11.62 2.94 -38.56
N ASN A 155 12.61 3.66 -38.04
CA ASN A 155 14.01 3.21 -37.96
C ASN A 155 14.60 3.35 -36.53
N VAL A 156 15.56 4.25 -36.33
CA VAL A 156 16.23 4.46 -35.03
C VAL A 156 15.64 5.67 -34.35
N GLY A 157 14.97 5.50 -33.20
CA GLY A 157 14.37 6.62 -32.50
C GLY A 157 13.41 6.23 -31.39
N GLY A 158 13.24 7.13 -30.43
CA GLY A 158 12.14 7.15 -29.47
C GLY A 158 10.80 7.24 -30.18
N GLY A 159 9.95 6.20 -30.10
CA GLY A 159 8.61 6.25 -30.69
C GLY A 159 7.84 7.49 -30.19
N GLY A 160 7.86 7.72 -28.88
CA GLY A 160 7.32 8.92 -28.24
C GLY A 160 8.31 10.08 -28.26
N ILE A 161 9.36 9.98 -27.44
CA ILE A 161 10.30 11.08 -27.18
C ILE A 161 11.73 10.67 -27.52
N TYR A 162 12.43 11.53 -28.25
CA TYR A 162 13.88 11.49 -28.34
C TYR A 162 14.47 12.74 -27.68
N CYS A 163 15.48 12.54 -26.83
CA CYS A 163 16.23 13.65 -26.26
C CYS A 163 17.74 13.37 -26.28
N SER A 164 18.51 14.40 -26.65
CA SER A 164 19.97 14.42 -26.50
C SER A 164 20.44 15.60 -25.65
N THR A 165 19.59 16.04 -24.73
CA THR A 165 19.80 17.16 -23.80
C THR A 165 19.08 16.88 -22.47
N ASP A 166 19.48 17.56 -21.41
CA ASP A 166 19.03 17.32 -20.03
C ASP A 166 17.67 17.98 -19.75
N ILE A 167 16.62 17.45 -20.38
CA ILE A 167 15.25 17.96 -20.26
C ILE A 167 14.56 17.53 -18.96
N GLN A 168 13.48 18.24 -18.62
CA GLN A 168 12.58 17.87 -17.53
C GLN A 168 11.28 17.32 -18.11
N ILE A 169 10.85 16.15 -17.62
CA ILE A 169 9.59 15.52 -17.97
C ILE A 169 8.84 15.23 -16.67
N SER A 170 7.67 15.83 -16.46
CA SER A 170 6.90 15.60 -15.25
C SER A 170 5.44 15.33 -15.52
N ASP A 171 4.84 14.46 -14.71
CA ASP A 171 3.39 14.20 -14.74
C ASP A 171 2.90 13.75 -16.13
N CYS A 172 3.78 13.13 -16.92
CA CYS A 172 3.49 12.77 -18.30
C CYS A 172 3.01 11.31 -18.42
N PHE A 173 2.05 11.10 -19.31
CA PHE A 173 1.56 9.79 -19.70
C PHE A 173 2.10 9.43 -21.09
N ILE A 174 3.00 8.45 -21.15
CA ILE A 174 3.72 8.04 -22.37
C ILE A 174 3.30 6.62 -22.70
N SER A 175 2.41 6.46 -23.69
CA SER A 175 1.73 5.20 -23.92
C SER A 175 1.64 4.77 -25.38
N GLY A 176 1.73 3.46 -25.64
CA GLY A 176 1.45 2.89 -26.95
C GLY A 176 2.40 3.37 -28.06
N ASN A 177 3.56 3.95 -27.72
CA ASN A 177 4.50 4.44 -28.70
C ASN A 177 5.37 3.30 -29.24
N ASN A 178 5.76 3.38 -30.51
CA ASN A 178 6.43 2.28 -31.20
C ASN A 178 7.72 2.70 -31.91
N ALA A 179 8.83 2.03 -31.59
CA ALA A 179 10.11 2.15 -32.30
C ALA A 179 10.28 0.98 -33.27
N GLY A 180 10.04 1.24 -34.55
CA GLY A 180 9.91 0.26 -35.62
C GLY A 180 11.14 -0.56 -35.96
N ALA A 181 12.36 -0.17 -35.54
CA ALA A 181 13.54 -1.00 -35.81
C ALA A 181 14.50 -1.26 -34.63
N ARG A 182 14.76 -0.31 -33.72
CA ARG A 182 15.92 -0.49 -32.80
C ARG A 182 15.82 -0.05 -31.33
N ARG A 183 15.34 1.14 -30.96
CA ARG A 183 15.62 1.68 -29.60
C ARG A 183 14.50 2.55 -29.04
N GLY A 184 14.07 2.31 -27.81
CA GLY A 184 13.23 3.21 -27.03
C GLY A 184 11.82 3.32 -27.59
N GLY A 185 10.93 2.35 -27.33
CA GLY A 185 9.54 2.45 -27.80
C GLY A 185 8.86 3.72 -27.30
N GLY A 186 8.99 4.00 -26.00
CA GLY A 186 8.53 5.25 -25.39
C GLY A 186 9.56 6.37 -25.55
N ILE A 187 10.71 6.22 -24.91
CA ILE A 187 11.74 7.27 -24.79
C ILE A 187 13.10 6.74 -25.24
N PHE A 188 13.80 7.52 -26.08
CA PHE A 188 15.22 7.32 -26.37
C PHE A 188 16.04 8.54 -25.88
N ILE A 189 16.90 8.26 -24.90
CA ILE A 189 17.88 9.18 -24.33
C ILE A 189 19.27 8.92 -24.93
N ALA A 190 19.82 9.92 -25.64
CA ALA A 190 21.11 9.84 -26.31
C ALA A 190 22.14 10.78 -25.66
N SER A 191 23.02 10.24 -24.83
CA SER A 191 24.09 10.98 -24.15
C SER A 191 23.59 12.19 -23.35
N ALA A 192 22.49 11.98 -22.62
CA ALA A 192 21.79 13.01 -21.85
C ALA A 192 21.27 12.44 -20.52
N SER A 193 20.98 13.31 -19.58
CA SER A 193 20.56 13.00 -18.21
C SER A 193 19.24 13.70 -17.87
N PRO A 194 18.14 13.39 -18.58
CA PRO A 194 16.85 13.99 -18.27
C PRO A 194 16.34 13.53 -16.90
N VAL A 195 15.50 14.36 -16.29
CA VAL A 195 14.81 14.02 -15.04
C VAL A 195 13.35 13.76 -15.35
N LEU A 196 12.88 12.59 -14.95
CA LEU A 196 11.51 12.13 -15.08
C LEU A 196 10.88 12.06 -13.70
N THR A 197 9.79 12.78 -13.49
CA THR A 197 9.09 12.83 -12.18
C THR A 197 7.61 12.51 -12.36
N ARG A 198 7.08 11.53 -11.63
CA ARG A 198 5.65 11.15 -11.70
C ARG A 198 5.19 10.83 -13.13
N CYS A 199 6.07 10.22 -13.91
CA CYS A 199 5.76 9.81 -15.28
C CYS A 199 5.23 8.38 -15.31
N THR A 200 4.24 8.13 -16.14
CA THR A 200 3.75 6.80 -16.47
C THR A 200 4.19 6.43 -17.88
N ILE A 201 5.01 5.39 -18.01
CA ILE A 201 5.56 4.89 -19.28
C ILE A 201 5.01 3.47 -19.48
N ILE A 202 3.96 3.35 -20.28
CA ILE A 202 3.16 2.12 -20.35
C ILE A 202 2.91 1.63 -21.77
N GLU A 203 2.92 0.32 -22.00
CA GLU A 203 2.54 -0.29 -23.30
C GLU A 203 3.35 0.23 -24.50
N ASN A 204 4.57 0.70 -24.27
CA ASN A 204 5.44 1.13 -25.36
C ASN A 204 6.23 -0.06 -25.91
N LYS A 205 6.54 0.02 -27.20
CA LYS A 205 7.08 -1.11 -27.95
C LYS A 205 8.35 -0.76 -28.70
N ALA A 206 9.39 -1.55 -28.52
CA ALA A 206 10.54 -1.60 -29.43
C ALA A 206 10.44 -2.86 -30.32
N HIS A 207 10.76 -2.72 -31.61
CA HIS A 207 10.64 -3.74 -32.67
C HIS A 207 10.75 -5.21 -32.22
N PHE A 208 9.85 -6.05 -32.75
CA PHE A 208 9.62 -7.45 -32.34
C PHE A 208 10.84 -8.38 -32.33
N ASN A 209 11.90 -8.10 -33.08
CA ASN A 209 13.07 -8.99 -33.19
C ASN A 209 14.41 -8.37 -32.80
N THR A 210 14.49 -7.03 -32.70
CA THR A 210 15.78 -6.31 -32.55
C THR A 210 15.63 -5.04 -31.72
N GLY A 211 14.46 -4.80 -31.15
CA GLY A 211 14.15 -3.63 -30.37
C GLY A 211 14.77 -3.72 -28.97
N LEU A 212 15.38 -2.63 -28.53
CA LEU A 212 15.98 -2.47 -27.20
C LEU A 212 15.22 -1.40 -26.43
N GLY A 213 14.91 -1.65 -25.15
CA GLY A 213 14.23 -0.69 -24.28
C GLY A 213 12.81 -0.38 -24.76
N GLY A 214 11.85 -1.27 -24.49
CA GLY A 214 10.46 -1.07 -24.91
C GLY A 214 9.87 0.22 -24.37
N GLY A 215 10.05 0.48 -23.08
CA GLY A 215 9.70 1.75 -22.44
C GLY A 215 10.77 2.80 -22.69
N VAL A 216 11.99 2.54 -22.20
CA VAL A 216 13.10 3.49 -22.23
C VAL A 216 14.38 2.84 -22.73
N PHE A 217 15.08 3.52 -23.63
CA PHE A 217 16.46 3.22 -23.97
C PHE A 217 17.35 4.43 -23.62
N ALA A 218 18.36 4.22 -22.78
CA ALA A 218 19.34 5.25 -22.42
C ALA A 218 20.77 4.81 -22.74
N SER A 219 21.56 5.72 -23.29
CA SER A 219 22.94 5.43 -23.71
C SER A 219 23.89 6.56 -23.34
N PHE A 220 24.96 6.27 -22.60
CA PHE A 220 26.02 7.21 -22.20
C PHE A 220 25.53 8.43 -21.41
N GLY A 221 24.37 8.35 -20.78
CA GLY A 221 23.76 9.43 -20.00
C GLY A 221 23.08 8.88 -18.76
N ASN A 222 22.85 9.73 -17.76
CA ASN A 222 22.49 9.31 -16.41
C ASN A 222 21.08 9.83 -16.05
N PRO A 223 20.02 9.25 -16.65
CA PRO A 223 18.67 9.71 -16.37
C PRO A 223 18.26 9.46 -14.92
N VAL A 224 17.40 10.33 -14.40
CA VAL A 224 16.84 10.22 -13.06
C VAL A 224 15.35 9.96 -13.19
N PHE A 225 14.86 8.93 -12.51
CA PHE A 225 13.45 8.57 -12.42
C PHE A 225 13.00 8.68 -10.96
N ASN A 226 12.02 9.54 -10.71
CA ASN A 226 11.45 9.77 -9.39
C ASN A 226 9.95 9.52 -9.45
N ALA A 227 9.47 8.60 -8.63
CA ALA A 227 8.04 8.28 -8.56
C ALA A 227 7.44 7.89 -9.93
N CYS A 228 8.17 7.10 -10.73
CA CYS A 228 7.74 6.71 -12.07
C CYS A 228 7.14 5.30 -12.09
N LEU A 229 6.10 5.12 -12.91
CA LEU A 229 5.53 3.81 -13.26
C LEU A 229 6.00 3.41 -14.66
N ILE A 230 6.66 2.26 -14.78
CA ILE A 230 7.15 1.73 -16.06
C ILE A 230 6.54 0.34 -16.23
N ALA A 231 5.47 0.24 -17.02
CA ALA A 231 4.61 -0.94 -17.01
C ALA A 231 4.27 -1.49 -18.40
N GLY A 232 4.11 -2.81 -18.54
CA GLY A 232 3.59 -3.43 -19.76
C GLY A 232 4.37 -3.10 -21.05
N ASN A 233 5.62 -2.64 -20.94
CA ASN A 233 6.41 -2.30 -22.11
C ASN A 233 7.05 -3.54 -22.71
N PHE A 234 7.23 -3.52 -24.02
CA PHE A 234 7.66 -4.67 -24.79
C PHE A 234 8.89 -4.37 -25.62
N SER A 235 9.88 -5.25 -25.56
CA SER A 235 10.98 -5.28 -26.51
C SER A 235 11.17 -6.66 -27.13
N GLY A 236 11.59 -6.66 -28.40
CA GLY A 236 11.93 -7.90 -29.11
C GLY A 236 13.24 -8.53 -28.66
N ASP A 237 14.13 -7.75 -28.04
CA ASP A 237 15.47 -8.14 -27.60
C ASP A 237 15.66 -7.73 -26.13
N ASN A 238 16.70 -6.96 -25.77
CA ASN A 238 17.02 -6.65 -24.37
C ASN A 238 16.27 -5.44 -23.79
N GLY A 239 15.86 -5.52 -22.52
CA GLY A 239 15.24 -4.43 -21.79
C GLY A 239 13.79 -4.24 -22.21
N GLY A 240 12.87 -5.05 -21.68
CA GLY A 240 11.43 -4.92 -21.96
C GLY A 240 10.92 -3.55 -21.51
N GLY A 241 11.17 -3.22 -20.25
CA GLY A 241 10.93 -1.90 -19.68
C GLY A 241 12.03 -0.92 -20.06
N ILE A 242 13.23 -1.17 -19.53
CA ILE A 242 14.36 -0.24 -19.58
C ILE A 242 15.60 -0.95 -20.12
N HIS A 243 16.32 -0.26 -21.01
CA HIS A 243 17.67 -0.65 -21.43
C HIS A 243 18.65 0.48 -21.12
N LEU A 244 19.62 0.20 -20.25
CA LEU A 244 20.71 1.09 -19.89
C LEU A 244 22.01 0.63 -20.53
N ASN A 245 22.62 1.48 -21.35
CA ASN A 245 23.87 1.20 -22.03
C ASN A 245 24.95 2.22 -21.64
N ASN A 246 25.89 1.79 -20.80
CA ASN A 246 26.91 2.65 -20.19
C ASN A 246 26.26 3.89 -19.54
N ALA A 247 25.25 3.65 -18.70
CA ALA A 247 24.41 4.67 -18.10
C ALA A 247 24.23 4.41 -16.60
N ASP A 248 24.52 5.40 -15.76
CA ASP A 248 24.41 5.33 -14.30
C ASP A 248 23.10 6.00 -13.87
N ALA A 249 21.98 5.39 -14.28
CA ALA A 249 20.65 5.91 -13.99
C ALA A 249 20.30 5.83 -12.49
N GLN A 250 19.43 6.73 -12.03
CA GLN A 250 18.95 6.74 -10.65
C GLN A 250 17.44 6.51 -10.64
N PHE A 251 16.97 5.60 -9.79
CA PHE A 251 15.56 5.30 -9.59
C PHE A 251 15.21 5.48 -8.11
N THR A 252 14.21 6.31 -7.84
CA THR A 252 13.65 6.50 -6.50
C THR A 252 12.14 6.34 -6.57
N ASN A 253 11.55 5.55 -5.68
CA ASN A 253 10.09 5.32 -5.60
C ASN A 253 9.50 4.82 -6.92
N CYS A 254 10.24 4.01 -7.69
CA CYS A 254 9.79 3.58 -9.02
C CYS A 254 9.15 2.19 -8.97
N VAL A 255 8.11 2.00 -9.77
CA VAL A 255 7.50 0.69 -10.01
C VAL A 255 7.81 0.25 -11.44
N VAL A 256 8.33 -0.97 -11.57
CA VAL A 256 8.62 -1.61 -12.86
C VAL A 256 7.80 -2.90 -12.96
N LEU A 257 6.76 -2.90 -13.78
CA LEU A 257 5.68 -3.88 -13.72
C LEU A 257 5.38 -4.55 -15.06
N GLY A 258 5.31 -5.88 -15.12
CA GLY A 258 4.73 -6.55 -16.29
C GLY A 258 5.47 -6.32 -17.62
N ASN A 259 6.75 -5.91 -17.59
CA ASN A 259 7.50 -5.61 -18.80
C ASN A 259 8.12 -6.89 -19.40
N LYS A 260 8.24 -6.94 -20.73
CA LYS A 260 8.62 -8.16 -21.45
C LYS A 260 9.75 -7.97 -22.47
N ALA A 261 10.78 -8.80 -22.35
CA ALA A 261 11.84 -9.00 -23.34
C ALA A 261 11.69 -10.40 -23.96
N SER A 262 11.18 -10.50 -25.19
CA SER A 262 10.68 -11.79 -25.72
C SER A 262 11.75 -12.80 -26.12
N ASN A 263 12.93 -12.35 -26.56
CA ASN A 263 13.96 -13.24 -27.10
C ASN A 263 15.30 -13.11 -26.37
N SER A 264 15.38 -12.32 -25.31
CA SER A 264 16.66 -12.00 -24.66
C SER A 264 16.50 -11.70 -23.16
N GLU A 265 17.24 -10.72 -22.64
CA GLU A 265 17.47 -10.54 -21.21
C GLU A 265 16.90 -9.21 -20.67
N GLY A 266 16.63 -9.14 -19.37
CA GLY A 266 16.21 -7.92 -18.68
C GLY A 266 14.76 -7.55 -18.99
N GLY A 267 13.79 -8.25 -18.41
CA GLY A 267 12.37 -7.99 -18.65
C GLY A 267 11.98 -6.59 -18.17
N GLY A 268 12.26 -6.30 -16.91
CA GLY A 268 12.12 -4.97 -16.31
C GLY A 268 13.26 -4.05 -16.75
N LEU A 269 14.50 -4.44 -16.43
CA LEU A 269 15.70 -3.64 -16.67
C LEU A 269 16.85 -4.50 -17.20
N TYR A 270 17.41 -4.10 -18.34
CA TYR A 270 18.68 -4.59 -18.85
C TYR A 270 19.76 -3.52 -18.68
N ASN A 271 20.84 -3.84 -17.98
CA ASN A 271 21.96 -2.96 -17.71
C ASN A 271 23.26 -3.54 -18.30
N THR A 272 23.92 -2.76 -19.15
CA THR A 272 25.22 -3.12 -19.73
C THR A 272 26.25 -2.02 -19.51
N GLY A 273 27.29 -2.32 -18.75
CA GLY A 273 28.43 -1.42 -18.51
C GLY A 273 28.11 -0.17 -17.68
N GLY A 274 26.89 -0.06 -17.14
CA GLY A 274 26.47 0.98 -16.20
C GLY A 274 26.35 0.46 -14.76
N SER A 275 26.26 1.38 -13.81
CA SER A 275 26.09 1.10 -12.37
C SER A 275 24.91 1.93 -11.82
N PRO A 276 23.66 1.61 -12.21
CA PRO A 276 22.50 2.34 -11.75
C PRO A 276 22.25 2.17 -10.25
N THR A 277 21.62 3.17 -9.65
CA THR A 277 21.18 3.14 -8.25
C THR A 277 19.66 3.02 -8.19
N LEU A 278 19.17 2.06 -7.41
CA LEU A 278 17.75 1.82 -7.19
C LEU A 278 17.46 1.92 -5.70
N LEU A 279 16.56 2.84 -5.34
CA LEU A 279 16.17 3.11 -3.97
C LEU A 279 14.64 3.13 -3.89
N HIS A 280 14.07 2.38 -2.93
CA HIS A 280 12.61 2.31 -2.78
C HIS A 280 11.92 1.93 -4.10
N CYS A 281 12.39 0.88 -4.76
CA CYS A 281 11.79 0.43 -6.02
C CYS A 281 11.08 -0.91 -5.85
N SER A 282 10.03 -1.13 -6.64
CA SER A 282 9.31 -2.40 -6.68
C SER A 282 9.29 -2.96 -8.10
N PHE A 283 9.78 -4.19 -8.26
CA PHE A 283 9.76 -4.97 -9.50
C PHE A 283 8.85 -6.18 -9.30
N SER A 284 7.95 -6.40 -10.27
CA SER A 284 7.04 -7.54 -10.26
C SER A 284 6.48 -7.83 -11.65
N GLY A 285 6.16 -9.09 -11.95
CA GLY A 285 5.51 -9.52 -13.19
C GLY A 285 6.35 -9.37 -14.46
N ASN A 286 7.62 -8.97 -14.37
CA ASN A 286 8.48 -8.80 -15.53
C ASN A 286 9.03 -10.15 -16.03
N THR A 287 9.17 -10.26 -17.36
CA THR A 287 9.52 -11.52 -18.02
C THR A 287 10.62 -11.36 -19.07
N ALA A 288 11.64 -12.21 -18.99
CA ALA A 288 12.69 -12.39 -20.00
C ALA A 288 13.21 -13.83 -20.01
N ASN A 289 14.12 -14.19 -20.92
CA ASN A 289 14.79 -15.50 -20.83
C ASN A 289 15.77 -15.56 -19.64
N THR A 290 16.35 -14.42 -19.28
CA THR A 290 17.36 -14.23 -18.22
C THR A 290 17.14 -12.83 -17.62
N GLY A 291 17.17 -12.71 -16.29
CA GLY A 291 16.91 -11.48 -15.54
C GLY A 291 15.52 -10.91 -15.80
N GLY A 292 14.48 -11.56 -15.27
CA GLY A 292 13.10 -11.08 -15.35
C GLY A 292 12.97 -9.65 -14.85
N ALA A 293 13.31 -9.38 -13.59
CA ALA A 293 13.38 -8.00 -13.09
C ALA A 293 14.62 -7.29 -13.62
N ILE A 294 15.83 -7.79 -13.32
CA ILE A 294 17.09 -7.13 -13.68
C ILE A 294 18.11 -8.11 -14.25
N ARG A 295 18.70 -7.72 -15.39
CA ARG A 295 19.92 -8.33 -15.94
C ARG A 295 21.09 -7.34 -15.95
N ASN A 296 22.21 -7.68 -15.34
CA ASN A 296 23.46 -6.89 -15.37
C ASN A 296 24.59 -7.59 -16.13
N VAL A 297 25.19 -6.89 -17.10
CA VAL A 297 26.29 -7.42 -17.92
C VAL A 297 27.44 -6.43 -18.09
N ASN A 298 28.58 -6.93 -18.56
CA ASN A 298 29.72 -6.11 -18.99
C ASN A 298 30.30 -5.25 -17.85
N SER A 299 30.58 -5.88 -16.71
CA SER A 299 31.18 -5.24 -15.53
C SER A 299 30.29 -4.18 -14.87
N SER A 300 28.99 -4.47 -14.83
CA SER A 300 27.99 -3.63 -14.20
C SER A 300 27.94 -3.86 -12.68
N SER A 301 27.81 -2.76 -11.92
CA SER A 301 27.80 -2.81 -10.45
C SER A 301 26.67 -1.94 -9.86
N PRO A 302 25.39 -2.30 -10.10
CA PRO A 302 24.28 -1.51 -9.56
C PRO A 302 24.23 -1.56 -8.03
N VAL A 303 23.66 -0.52 -7.43
CA VAL A 303 23.41 -0.43 -5.99
C VAL A 303 21.91 -0.40 -5.75
N ILE A 304 21.42 -1.33 -4.95
CA ILE A 304 20.00 -1.57 -4.74
C ILE A 304 19.72 -1.55 -3.23
N THR A 305 18.82 -0.67 -2.80
CA THR A 305 18.49 -0.47 -1.38
C THR A 305 17.00 -0.26 -1.16
N ASN A 306 16.46 -0.75 -0.04
CA ASN A 306 15.05 -0.61 0.35
C ASN A 306 14.07 -1.01 -0.76
N SER A 307 14.35 -2.07 -1.51
CA SER A 307 13.60 -2.40 -2.72
C SER A 307 12.99 -3.81 -2.67
N ILE A 308 11.95 -4.05 -3.45
CA ILE A 308 11.26 -5.34 -3.54
C ILE A 308 11.38 -5.89 -4.97
N PHE A 309 11.76 -7.15 -5.07
CA PHE A 309 11.86 -7.95 -6.30
C PHE A 309 11.09 -9.24 -6.05
N TRP A 310 9.87 -9.32 -6.60
CA TRP A 310 8.97 -10.42 -6.30
C TRP A 310 7.95 -10.68 -7.41
N GLY A 311 7.85 -11.94 -7.85
CA GLY A 311 6.90 -12.33 -8.88
C GLY A 311 7.40 -12.05 -10.29
N ASP A 312 8.69 -11.85 -10.47
CA ASP A 312 9.34 -11.84 -11.78
C ASP A 312 9.75 -13.28 -12.14
N ASN A 313 9.98 -13.57 -13.43
CA ASN A 313 10.36 -14.95 -13.79
C ASN A 313 11.76 -15.34 -13.27
N THR A 314 12.66 -14.35 -13.17
CA THR A 314 13.85 -14.35 -12.31
C THR A 314 14.08 -12.93 -11.78
N GLU A 315 14.61 -12.79 -10.57
CA GLU A 315 14.75 -11.47 -9.93
C GLU A 315 15.98 -10.71 -10.44
N ILE A 316 17.14 -10.89 -9.79
CA ILE A 316 18.37 -10.15 -10.12
C ILE A 316 19.43 -11.12 -10.62
N GLU A 317 19.87 -10.96 -11.87
CA GLU A 317 20.89 -11.80 -12.48
C GLU A 317 22.09 -11.02 -13.03
N ASN A 318 23.29 -11.44 -12.65
CA ASN A 318 24.56 -10.85 -13.07
C ASN A 318 25.34 -11.81 -13.97
N ASP A 319 26.05 -11.28 -14.97
CA ASP A 319 27.06 -12.08 -15.67
C ASP A 319 28.32 -12.26 -14.80
N ALA A 320 29.26 -13.07 -15.27
CA ALA A 320 30.47 -13.39 -14.51
C ALA A 320 31.36 -12.17 -14.19
N GLY A 321 31.19 -11.04 -14.88
CA GLY A 321 31.95 -9.81 -14.65
C GLY A 321 31.21 -8.77 -13.81
N SER A 322 29.91 -8.95 -13.58
CA SER A 322 29.03 -7.98 -12.93
C SER A 322 28.69 -8.38 -11.50
N ALA A 323 28.43 -7.40 -10.64
CA ALA A 323 28.12 -7.64 -9.24
C ALA A 323 27.23 -6.53 -8.66
N ALA A 324 25.93 -6.81 -8.49
CA ALA A 324 25.03 -5.91 -7.78
C ALA A 324 25.31 -5.92 -6.27
N THR A 325 25.30 -4.75 -5.66
CA THR A 325 25.26 -4.57 -4.19
C THR A 325 23.81 -4.41 -3.79
N VAL A 326 23.29 -5.38 -3.02
CA VAL A 326 21.88 -5.44 -2.63
C VAL A 326 21.79 -5.44 -1.11
N ASP A 327 21.06 -4.48 -0.55
CA ASP A 327 20.91 -4.28 0.89
C ASP A 327 19.48 -3.86 1.27
N HIS A 328 18.96 -4.34 2.41
CA HIS A 328 17.58 -4.08 2.87
C HIS A 328 16.55 -4.27 1.75
N CYS A 329 16.48 -5.49 1.21
CA CYS A 329 15.58 -5.81 0.10
C CYS A 329 14.78 -7.08 0.39
N ILE A 330 13.60 -7.17 -0.21
CA ILE A 330 12.90 -8.44 -0.37
C ILE A 330 13.23 -8.94 -1.78
N VAL A 331 13.77 -10.16 -1.89
CA VAL A 331 14.10 -10.80 -3.16
C VAL A 331 13.58 -12.22 -3.15
N GLN A 332 12.70 -12.56 -4.10
CA GLN A 332 12.18 -13.92 -4.22
C GLN A 332 13.29 -14.93 -4.48
N GLY A 333 13.41 -15.93 -3.62
CA GLY A 333 14.51 -16.90 -3.63
C GLY A 333 15.83 -16.38 -3.01
N GLY A 334 15.80 -15.18 -2.41
CA GLY A 334 16.94 -14.51 -1.82
C GLY A 334 17.97 -13.98 -2.82
N TYR A 335 19.06 -13.39 -2.30
CA TYR A 335 20.17 -12.89 -3.12
C TYR A 335 21.53 -13.20 -2.47
N PRO A 336 22.32 -14.14 -3.02
CA PRO A 336 23.62 -14.51 -2.46
C PRO A 336 24.60 -13.32 -2.41
N GLY A 337 25.17 -13.07 -1.23
CA GLY A 337 26.10 -11.95 -1.01
C GLY A 337 25.42 -10.60 -0.73
N GLY A 338 24.09 -10.54 -0.76
CA GLY A 338 23.32 -9.40 -0.26
C GLY A 338 23.35 -9.30 1.26
N THR A 339 22.98 -8.13 1.78
CA THR A 339 22.87 -7.85 3.23
C THR A 339 21.41 -7.53 3.56
N ASN A 340 20.89 -7.98 4.71
CA ASN A 340 19.49 -7.75 5.11
C ASN A 340 18.47 -8.12 4.02
N ILE A 341 18.62 -9.32 3.45
CA ILE A 341 17.74 -9.83 2.39
C ILE A 341 16.66 -10.71 3.02
N LEU A 342 15.40 -10.35 2.78
CA LEU A 342 14.25 -11.17 3.12
C LEU A 342 13.84 -12.01 1.90
N ASP A 343 13.48 -13.27 2.14
CA ASP A 343 12.90 -14.19 1.16
C ASP A 343 11.53 -14.65 1.69
N THR A 344 10.63 -13.69 1.78
CA THR A 344 9.26 -13.88 2.29
C THR A 344 8.33 -13.05 1.42
N ASP A 345 7.14 -13.57 1.16
CA ASP A 345 6.11 -12.87 0.39
C ASP A 345 5.88 -11.45 0.93
N PRO A 346 6.05 -10.39 0.10
CA PRO A 346 5.86 -9.00 0.51
C PRO A 346 4.39 -8.66 0.78
N LEU A 347 3.44 -9.57 0.57
CA LEU A 347 2.01 -9.34 0.78
C LEU A 347 1.51 -8.09 0.04
N PHE A 348 1.74 -8.04 -1.27
CA PHE A 348 1.13 -7.00 -2.10
C PHE A 348 -0.39 -7.11 -2.10
N ILE A 349 -1.10 -5.98 -2.23
CA ILE A 349 -2.58 -5.96 -2.32
C ILE A 349 -3.05 -6.80 -3.51
N ASP A 350 -2.40 -6.64 -4.67
CA ASP A 350 -2.67 -7.41 -5.88
C ASP A 350 -1.36 -7.63 -6.64
N GLN A 351 -0.80 -8.83 -6.52
CA GLN A 351 0.44 -9.19 -7.19
C GLN A 351 0.14 -9.67 -8.61
N PRO A 352 0.72 -9.04 -9.65
CA PRO A 352 0.54 -9.51 -11.03
C PRO A 352 1.33 -10.80 -11.29
N ASP A 353 0.76 -11.67 -12.12
CA ASP A 353 1.40 -12.92 -12.55
C ASP A 353 2.23 -12.68 -13.81
N TYR A 354 3.53 -12.99 -13.78
CA TYR A 354 4.40 -12.90 -14.96
C TYR A 354 3.98 -13.86 -16.08
N ALA A 355 3.25 -14.93 -15.77
CA ALA A 355 2.76 -15.89 -16.75
C ALA A 355 1.63 -15.31 -17.63
N ASP A 356 0.88 -14.35 -17.10
CA ASP A 356 -0.16 -13.61 -17.82
C ASP A 356 0.47 -12.38 -18.49
N ALA A 357 1.25 -12.64 -19.54
CA ALA A 357 1.95 -11.60 -20.29
C ALA A 357 0.97 -10.51 -20.78
N GLU A 358 1.36 -9.24 -20.59
CA GLU A 358 0.58 -8.00 -20.81
C GLU A 358 -0.20 -7.47 -19.58
N ASP A 359 -0.07 -8.12 -18.42
CA ASP A 359 -0.75 -7.64 -17.22
C ASP A 359 -0.15 -6.33 -16.67
N THR A 360 -0.88 -5.23 -16.89
CA THR A 360 -0.65 -3.93 -16.26
C THR A 360 -1.55 -3.73 -15.03
N VAL A 361 -2.35 -4.74 -14.67
CA VAL A 361 -3.37 -4.73 -13.62
C VAL A 361 -2.76 -5.33 -12.35
N GLY A 362 -1.85 -4.59 -11.71
CA GLY A 362 -1.28 -4.95 -10.41
C GLY A 362 -1.32 -3.78 -9.42
N ASN A 363 -1.34 -4.09 -8.13
CA ASN A 363 -1.27 -3.12 -7.03
C ASN A 363 -0.20 -3.54 -6.01
N LEU A 364 1.00 -3.02 -6.18
CA LEU A 364 2.17 -3.33 -5.34
C LEU A 364 2.22 -2.54 -4.03
N ARG A 365 1.12 -1.92 -3.60
CA ARG A 365 1.00 -1.44 -2.22
C ARG A 365 1.01 -2.63 -1.26
N LEU A 366 1.52 -2.42 -0.06
CA LEU A 366 1.65 -3.45 0.96
C LEU A 366 0.32 -3.65 1.69
N GLN A 367 -0.04 -4.90 1.95
CA GLN A 367 -1.09 -5.23 2.92
C GLN A 367 -0.60 -4.98 4.35
N PRO A 368 -1.51 -4.78 5.32
CA PRO A 368 -1.14 -4.74 6.74
C PRO A 368 -0.33 -5.98 7.13
N CYS A 369 0.70 -5.78 7.97
CA CYS A 369 1.61 -6.84 8.42
C CYS A 369 2.50 -7.46 7.35
N SER A 370 2.66 -6.80 6.19
CA SER A 370 3.70 -7.17 5.23
C SER A 370 5.08 -7.17 5.90
N PRO A 371 5.96 -8.14 5.57
CA PRO A 371 7.33 -8.16 6.05
C PRO A 371 8.19 -7.01 5.50
N ALA A 372 7.69 -6.24 4.53
CA ALA A 372 8.34 -5.04 4.01
C ALA A 372 8.07 -3.80 4.87
N VAL A 373 7.01 -3.82 5.69
CA VAL A 373 6.62 -2.68 6.54
C VAL A 373 7.65 -2.50 7.66
N ASP A 374 8.14 -1.27 7.84
CA ASP A 374 9.13 -0.89 8.86
C ASP A 374 10.42 -1.75 8.82
N ALA A 375 10.78 -2.26 7.63
CA ALA A 375 11.89 -3.19 7.46
C ALA A 375 13.08 -2.61 6.68
N GLY A 376 12.93 -1.43 6.08
CA GLY A 376 14.00 -0.72 5.39
C GLY A 376 14.89 0.12 6.33
N THR A 377 15.85 0.81 5.73
CA THR A 377 16.77 1.73 6.40
C THR A 377 16.49 3.19 6.04
N ASP A 378 16.89 4.15 6.88
CA ASP A 378 16.81 5.57 6.54
C ASP A 378 17.77 5.90 5.38
N ALA A 379 17.21 6.42 4.30
CA ALA A 379 17.92 6.79 3.08
C ALA A 379 17.64 8.26 2.66
N GLY A 380 17.00 9.05 3.52
CA GLY A 380 16.74 10.48 3.26
C GLY A 380 15.67 10.78 2.21
N VAL A 381 14.77 9.83 1.93
CA VAL A 381 13.60 9.99 1.04
C VAL A 381 12.36 10.25 1.89
N THR A 382 11.67 11.37 1.64
CA THR A 382 10.61 11.90 2.51
C THR A 382 9.19 11.53 2.12
N ASP A 383 9.01 11.11 0.87
CA ASP A 383 7.70 10.80 0.30
C ASP A 383 7.80 9.50 -0.50
N ASP A 384 6.70 8.78 -0.67
CA ASP A 384 6.61 7.56 -1.49
C ASP A 384 6.08 7.84 -2.92
N LEU A 385 5.76 6.79 -3.69
CA LEU A 385 5.21 6.93 -5.04
C LEU A 385 3.84 7.64 -5.07
N ASP A 386 3.03 7.51 -4.02
CA ASP A 386 1.71 8.17 -3.89
C ASP A 386 1.82 9.61 -3.39
N GLY A 387 3.02 10.04 -3.01
CA GLY A 387 3.25 11.33 -2.37
C GLY A 387 2.86 11.33 -0.89
N ASN A 388 2.73 10.16 -0.26
CA ASN A 388 2.55 10.03 1.17
C ASN A 388 3.89 10.14 1.90
N MET A 389 3.87 10.59 3.16
CA MET A 389 5.07 10.75 3.98
C MET A 389 5.78 9.41 4.21
N ARG A 390 7.11 9.44 4.22
CA ARG A 390 8.02 8.33 4.52
C ARG A 390 9.15 8.82 5.45
N PRO A 391 9.50 8.09 6.52
CA PRO A 391 8.79 6.95 7.09
C PRO A 391 7.55 7.38 7.90
N VAL A 392 6.54 6.50 8.03
CA VAL A 392 5.36 6.78 8.89
C VAL A 392 5.58 6.34 10.34
N ASN A 393 6.19 5.17 10.57
CA ASN A 393 6.37 4.60 11.92
C ASN A 393 7.84 4.61 12.35
N LEU A 394 8.50 3.44 12.33
CA LEU A 394 9.85 3.24 12.87
C LEU A 394 10.92 3.51 11.81
N THR A 395 10.81 2.84 10.67
CA THR A 395 11.74 2.98 9.55
C THR A 395 10.97 2.95 8.23
N ALA A 396 11.64 3.29 7.13
CA ALA A 396 10.99 3.28 5.83
C ALA A 396 10.64 1.84 5.40
N ASP A 397 9.52 1.68 4.72
CA ASP A 397 9.16 0.40 4.11
C ASP A 397 10.07 0.07 2.94
N MET A 398 10.32 -1.23 2.71
CA MET A 398 10.92 -1.66 1.45
C MET A 398 9.93 -1.50 0.31
N GLY A 399 10.41 -1.12 -0.88
CA GLY A 399 9.59 -0.92 -2.08
C GLY A 399 9.17 0.53 -2.30
N ALA A 400 8.39 0.76 -3.35
CA ALA A 400 8.02 2.10 -3.84
C ALA A 400 6.96 2.81 -3.00
N PHE A 401 6.19 2.07 -2.22
CA PHE A 401 5.10 2.58 -1.39
C PHE A 401 5.49 2.53 0.09
N GLU A 402 4.92 3.45 0.87
CA GLU A 402 4.99 3.45 2.33
C GLU A 402 3.59 3.15 2.89
N SER A 403 3.48 2.10 3.69
CA SER A 403 2.24 1.75 4.37
C SER A 403 1.86 2.85 5.35
N GLN A 404 0.67 3.40 5.16
CA GLN A 404 0.11 4.42 6.06
C GLN A 404 -0.57 3.77 7.29
N GLU A 405 -0.63 2.44 7.34
CA GLU A 405 -1.24 1.69 8.42
C GLU A 405 -0.22 0.75 9.08
N ALA A 406 -0.19 0.76 10.41
CA ALA A 406 0.58 -0.21 11.19
C ALA A 406 -0.08 -1.60 11.14
N CYS A 407 0.74 -2.65 11.30
CA CYS A 407 0.27 -4.01 11.48
C CYS A 407 -0.52 -4.16 12.80
N ALA A 408 -1.86 -4.18 12.74
CA ALA A 408 -2.68 -4.49 13.90
C ALA A 408 -2.76 -6.01 14.11
N VAL A 409 -2.09 -6.50 15.15
CA VAL A 409 -2.11 -7.91 15.55
C VAL A 409 -3.12 -8.12 16.67
N SER A 410 -3.73 -9.31 16.76
CA SER A 410 -4.72 -9.61 17.79
C SER A 410 -4.42 -10.88 18.59
N ILE A 411 -4.70 -10.84 19.89
CA ILE A 411 -4.83 -12.00 20.76
C ILE A 411 -6.31 -12.30 20.94
N LEU A 412 -6.70 -13.54 20.66
CA LEU A 412 -8.09 -13.99 20.70
C LEU A 412 -8.24 -15.18 21.65
N GLY A 413 -9.38 -15.25 22.33
CA GLY A 413 -9.71 -16.37 23.19
C GLY A 413 -11.16 -16.33 23.64
N THR A 414 -11.56 -17.37 24.36
CA THR A 414 -12.89 -17.54 24.95
C THR A 414 -12.76 -17.88 26.42
N ILE A 415 -13.60 -17.25 27.25
CA ILE A 415 -13.76 -17.65 28.65
C ILE A 415 -14.97 -18.57 28.76
N LEU A 416 -14.73 -19.86 28.90
CA LEU A 416 -15.76 -20.89 29.04
C LEU A 416 -16.07 -21.16 30.51
N TRP A 417 -17.33 -21.42 30.83
CA TRP A 417 -17.72 -21.82 32.17
C TRP A 417 -17.32 -23.28 32.43
N GLU A 418 -16.56 -23.50 33.50
CA GLU A 418 -16.03 -24.84 33.86
C GLU A 418 -17.10 -25.91 34.00
N ASN A 419 -18.31 -25.50 34.38
CA ASN A 419 -19.37 -26.40 34.77
C ASN A 419 -19.95 -27.22 33.61
N ASP A 420 -20.24 -26.57 32.48
CA ASP A 420 -20.80 -27.23 31.30
C ASP A 420 -19.81 -27.36 30.14
N GLY A 421 -18.69 -26.62 30.19
CA GLY A 421 -17.67 -26.63 29.15
C GLY A 421 -18.10 -25.93 27.85
N VAL A 422 -19.28 -25.29 27.81
CA VAL A 422 -19.91 -24.79 26.58
C VAL A 422 -20.36 -23.34 26.72
N SER A 423 -20.93 -22.95 27.86
CA SER A 423 -21.43 -21.59 28.05
C SER A 423 -20.30 -20.60 28.29
N GLY A 424 -20.39 -19.43 27.67
CA GLY A 424 -19.41 -18.37 27.83
C GLY A 424 -19.65 -17.47 29.04
N VAL A 425 -18.56 -17.01 29.66
CA VAL A 425 -18.62 -16.01 30.73
C VAL A 425 -18.59 -14.60 30.13
N GLY A 426 -19.76 -13.99 29.97
CA GLY A 426 -19.91 -12.65 29.39
C GLY A 426 -19.53 -11.50 30.33
N SER A 427 -19.21 -10.33 29.80
CA SER A 427 -18.86 -9.12 30.57
C SER A 427 -17.70 -9.30 31.57
N ALA A 428 -16.80 -10.26 31.33
CA ALA A 428 -15.52 -10.31 32.00
C ALA A 428 -14.57 -9.31 31.34
N ASN A 429 -13.85 -8.52 32.13
CA ASN A 429 -12.82 -7.62 31.61
C ASN A 429 -11.54 -8.41 31.39
N VAL A 430 -11.04 -8.44 30.16
CA VAL A 430 -9.78 -9.09 29.79
C VAL A 430 -8.76 -7.98 29.50
N ALA A 431 -7.71 -7.94 30.31
CA ALA A 431 -6.65 -6.94 30.20
C ALA A 431 -5.40 -7.54 29.55
N LEU A 432 -4.83 -6.80 28.60
CA LEU A 432 -3.51 -6.98 28.04
C LEU A 432 -2.53 -6.06 28.76
N SER A 433 -1.35 -6.57 29.10
CA SER A 433 -0.24 -5.81 29.68
C SER A 433 1.09 -6.41 29.22
N GLY A 434 2.19 -5.66 29.32
CA GLY A 434 3.50 -6.08 28.81
C GLY A 434 4.14 -4.94 28.04
N ASP A 435 4.52 -5.21 26.79
CA ASP A 435 5.06 -4.19 25.87
C ASP A 435 4.00 -3.13 25.49
N GLU A 436 2.73 -3.53 25.43
CA GLU A 436 1.57 -2.64 25.26
C GLU A 436 0.47 -2.97 26.29
N SER A 437 -0.45 -2.04 26.54
CA SER A 437 -1.60 -2.25 27.42
C SER A 437 -2.91 -1.92 26.73
N SER A 438 -3.87 -2.85 26.81
CA SER A 438 -5.21 -2.72 26.24
C SER A 438 -6.21 -3.51 27.09
N SER A 439 -7.50 -3.30 26.91
CA SER A 439 -8.51 -4.11 27.60
C SER A 439 -9.80 -4.18 26.81
N THR A 440 -10.49 -5.30 26.92
CA THR A 440 -11.80 -5.52 26.30
C THR A 440 -12.74 -6.24 27.26
N GLN A 441 -14.03 -6.27 26.95
CA GLN A 441 -15.00 -7.10 27.67
C GLN A 441 -15.41 -8.29 26.82
N THR A 442 -15.57 -9.45 27.46
CA THR A 442 -16.08 -10.63 26.76
C THR A 442 -17.51 -10.43 26.28
N ALA A 443 -17.80 -10.93 25.08
CA ALA A 443 -19.17 -11.05 24.57
C ALA A 443 -19.97 -12.10 25.38
N THR A 444 -21.27 -12.23 25.11
CA THR A 444 -22.14 -13.17 25.84
C THR A 444 -21.71 -14.64 25.74
N ASP A 445 -21.04 -15.00 24.65
CA ASP A 445 -20.45 -16.32 24.42
C ASP A 445 -19.03 -16.46 25.01
N GLY A 446 -18.56 -15.46 25.77
CA GLY A 446 -17.27 -15.48 26.45
C GLY A 446 -16.10 -15.10 25.55
N SER A 447 -16.31 -14.85 24.26
CA SER A 447 -15.25 -14.49 23.31
C SER A 447 -14.69 -13.09 23.57
N TYR A 448 -13.39 -12.90 23.29
CA TYR A 448 -12.73 -11.60 23.35
C TYR A 448 -11.64 -11.46 22.29
N VAL A 449 -11.35 -10.21 21.92
CA VAL A 449 -10.27 -9.83 21.01
C VAL A 449 -9.52 -8.64 21.60
N LEU A 450 -8.20 -8.77 21.73
CA LEU A 450 -7.29 -7.72 22.15
C LEU A 450 -6.36 -7.40 20.99
N SER A 451 -6.48 -6.21 20.41
CA SER A 451 -5.60 -5.74 19.35
C SER A 451 -4.47 -4.87 19.90
N PHE A 452 -3.31 -4.94 19.27
CA PHE A 452 -2.10 -4.19 19.60
C PHE A 452 -1.33 -3.90 18.30
N THR A 453 -0.49 -2.86 18.32
CA THR A 453 0.28 -2.42 17.15
C THR A 453 1.76 -2.73 17.29
N GLU A 454 2.25 -2.89 18.51
CA GLU A 454 3.66 -3.18 18.78
C GLU A 454 3.83 -4.15 19.95
N GLY A 455 4.96 -4.86 19.99
CA GLY A 455 5.38 -5.65 21.14
C GLY A 455 5.44 -7.15 20.88
N TYR A 456 6.33 -7.81 21.62
CA TYR A 456 6.55 -9.26 21.52
C TYR A 456 6.09 -9.98 22.79
N ASN A 457 5.97 -9.31 23.92
CA ASN A 457 5.73 -9.95 25.21
C ASN A 457 4.48 -9.38 25.89
N PHE A 458 3.53 -10.27 26.18
CA PHE A 458 2.24 -9.89 26.74
C PHE A 458 1.80 -10.81 27.87
N THR A 459 0.94 -10.27 28.74
CA THR A 459 0.21 -11.00 29.76
C THR A 459 -1.27 -10.67 29.63
N VAL A 460 -2.08 -11.70 29.43
CA VAL A 460 -3.54 -11.64 29.33
C VAL A 460 -4.14 -12.02 30.67
N THR A 461 -4.89 -11.10 31.28
CA THR A 461 -5.47 -11.26 32.62
C THR A 461 -6.98 -10.98 32.60
N PRO A 462 -7.84 -12.00 32.69
CA PRO A 462 -9.28 -11.82 32.86
C PRO A 462 -9.67 -11.51 34.30
N THR A 463 -10.72 -10.69 34.47
CA THR A 463 -11.29 -10.30 35.76
C THR A 463 -12.81 -10.15 35.66
N LYS A 464 -13.56 -10.64 36.65
CA LYS A 464 -15.01 -10.39 36.77
C LYS A 464 -15.39 -10.41 38.24
N ASN A 465 -15.74 -9.23 38.78
CA ASN A 465 -16.01 -9.00 40.21
C ASN A 465 -17.43 -8.49 40.50
N ILE A 466 -18.30 -8.48 39.49
CA ILE A 466 -19.71 -8.13 39.59
C ILE A 466 -20.56 -9.34 40.01
N ASN A 467 -21.75 -9.10 40.55
CA ASN A 467 -22.75 -10.13 40.88
C ASN A 467 -22.17 -11.33 41.66
N LYS A 468 -21.45 -11.04 42.75
CA LYS A 468 -20.70 -12.03 43.56
C LYS A 468 -21.53 -13.24 44.00
N LEU A 469 -22.84 -13.06 44.22
CA LEU A 469 -23.75 -14.11 44.70
C LEU A 469 -24.55 -14.81 43.59
N ASN A 470 -24.28 -14.52 42.31
CA ASN A 470 -24.94 -15.19 41.17
C ASN A 470 -24.74 -16.72 41.27
N GLY A 471 -25.84 -17.47 41.42
CA GLY A 471 -25.81 -18.93 41.58
C GLY A 471 -25.31 -19.45 42.92
N VAL A 472 -24.93 -18.58 43.87
CA VAL A 472 -24.47 -18.98 45.20
C VAL A 472 -25.66 -19.15 46.14
N THR A 473 -25.75 -20.28 46.82
CA THR A 473 -26.89 -20.66 47.67
C THR A 473 -26.45 -21.19 49.04
N VAL A 474 -27.41 -21.40 49.93
CA VAL A 474 -27.17 -22.06 51.23
C VAL A 474 -26.72 -23.53 51.07
N ALA A 475 -27.03 -24.17 49.94
CA ALA A 475 -26.59 -25.53 49.66
C ALA A 475 -25.07 -25.59 49.42
N ASP A 476 -24.49 -24.55 48.82
CA ASP A 476 -23.04 -24.43 48.62
C ASP A 476 -22.31 -24.29 49.96
N ALA A 477 -22.83 -23.45 50.86
CA ALA A 477 -22.29 -23.31 52.21
C ALA A 477 -22.35 -24.65 52.97
N LEU A 478 -23.44 -25.41 52.83
CA LEU A 478 -23.58 -26.73 53.45
C LEU A 478 -22.56 -27.73 52.88
N ALA A 479 -22.33 -27.74 51.57
CA ALA A 479 -21.34 -28.64 50.96
C ALA A 479 -19.91 -28.32 51.40
N ILE A 480 -19.55 -27.04 51.53
CA ILE A 480 -18.27 -26.64 52.11
C ILE A 480 -18.15 -27.16 53.55
N GLN A 481 -19.19 -27.03 54.37
CA GLN A 481 -19.19 -27.56 55.75
C GLN A 481 -19.03 -29.09 55.77
N GLN A 482 -19.71 -29.81 54.87
CA GLN A 482 -19.61 -31.27 54.78
C GLN A 482 -18.22 -31.72 54.33
N HIS A 483 -17.57 -30.98 53.42
CA HIS A 483 -16.20 -31.23 53.00
C HIS A 483 -15.21 -31.05 54.16
N VAL A 484 -15.32 -29.93 54.88
CA VAL A 484 -14.48 -29.62 56.04
C VAL A 484 -14.66 -30.63 57.17
N ALA A 485 -15.89 -31.13 57.37
CA ALA A 485 -16.19 -32.17 58.34
C ALA A 485 -15.74 -33.59 57.90
N GLY A 486 -15.24 -33.76 56.68
CA GLY A 486 -14.83 -35.06 56.13
C GLY A 486 -15.98 -36.00 55.76
N ASN A 487 -17.21 -35.47 55.68
CA ASN A 487 -18.42 -36.27 55.42
C ASN A 487 -18.66 -36.48 53.92
N VAL A 488 -18.58 -35.40 53.13
CA VAL A 488 -18.78 -35.43 51.67
C VAL A 488 -17.68 -34.59 51.02
N PRO A 489 -16.66 -35.21 50.40
CA PRO A 489 -15.56 -34.46 49.82
C PRO A 489 -15.95 -33.79 48.49
N ILE A 490 -15.59 -32.52 48.31
CA ILE A 490 -15.62 -31.83 47.01
C ILE A 490 -14.48 -32.39 46.15
N ALA A 491 -14.81 -33.25 45.19
CA ALA A 491 -13.82 -33.99 44.40
C ALA A 491 -13.24 -33.17 43.23
N SER A 492 -14.03 -32.30 42.61
CA SER A 492 -13.58 -31.48 41.48
C SER A 492 -12.58 -30.42 41.96
N PRO A 493 -11.39 -30.30 41.34
CA PRO A 493 -10.45 -29.23 41.66
C PRO A 493 -11.05 -27.84 41.37
N TYR A 494 -11.89 -27.70 40.34
CA TYR A 494 -12.59 -26.44 40.03
C TYR A 494 -13.58 -26.06 41.14
N LYS A 495 -14.35 -27.03 41.66
CA LYS A 495 -15.27 -26.78 42.79
C LYS A 495 -14.52 -26.54 44.10
N GLN A 496 -13.32 -27.10 44.29
CA GLN A 496 -12.45 -26.75 45.41
C GLN A 496 -11.94 -25.31 45.32
N VAL A 497 -11.61 -24.83 44.11
CA VAL A 497 -11.29 -23.41 43.88
C VAL A 497 -12.51 -22.51 44.13
N ALA A 498 -13.70 -22.93 43.71
CA ALA A 498 -14.95 -22.21 43.97
C ALA A 498 -15.25 -22.12 45.48
N ALA A 499 -14.95 -23.17 46.25
CA ALA A 499 -15.16 -23.26 47.68
C ALA A 499 -14.23 -22.36 48.52
N ASP A 500 -13.05 -21.98 48.01
CA ASP A 500 -12.13 -21.04 48.65
C ASP A 500 -12.55 -19.58 48.37
N VAL A 501 -13.64 -19.17 48.99
CA VAL A 501 -14.33 -17.89 48.73
C VAL A 501 -13.48 -16.67 49.02
N ASN A 502 -12.65 -16.75 50.06
CA ASN A 502 -11.77 -15.65 50.47
C ASN A 502 -10.38 -15.70 49.83
N LYS A 503 -10.12 -16.65 48.93
CA LYS A 503 -8.84 -16.84 48.22
C LYS A 503 -7.68 -17.06 49.19
N SER A 504 -7.89 -17.86 50.24
CA SER A 504 -6.89 -18.20 51.26
C SER A 504 -6.03 -19.41 50.91
N ASN A 505 -6.31 -20.09 49.79
CA ASN A 505 -5.73 -21.39 49.41
C ASN A 505 -6.03 -22.50 50.43
N SER A 506 -7.21 -22.44 51.07
CA SER A 506 -7.68 -23.45 52.01
C SER A 506 -9.20 -23.43 52.08
N ILE A 507 -9.82 -24.61 52.15
CA ILE A 507 -11.28 -24.72 52.32
C ILE A 507 -11.56 -24.94 53.81
N THR A 508 -12.25 -23.98 54.44
CA THR A 508 -12.50 -23.99 55.88
C THR A 508 -13.97 -23.71 56.19
N GLY A 509 -14.37 -23.91 57.46
CA GLY A 509 -15.70 -23.51 57.92
C GLY A 509 -15.96 -22.00 57.83
N PHE A 510 -14.89 -21.19 57.70
CA PHE A 510 -15.00 -19.77 57.49
C PHE A 510 -15.55 -19.43 56.10
N ASP A 511 -15.19 -20.19 55.06
CA ASP A 511 -15.71 -19.99 53.70
C ASP A 511 -17.21 -20.20 53.62
N ALA A 512 -17.71 -21.25 54.28
CA ALA A 512 -19.15 -21.46 54.44
C ALA A 512 -19.85 -20.35 55.25
N THR A 513 -19.15 -19.79 56.25
CA THR A 513 -19.67 -18.66 57.04
C THR A 513 -19.77 -17.41 56.19
N ILE A 514 -18.80 -17.15 55.31
CA ILE A 514 -18.82 -16.04 54.36
C ILE A 514 -20.06 -16.15 53.47
N ILE A 515 -20.29 -17.31 52.83
CA ILE A 515 -21.46 -17.52 51.97
C ILE A 515 -22.76 -17.24 52.73
N ASN A 516 -22.97 -17.89 53.89
CA ASN A 516 -24.20 -17.72 54.67
C ASN A 516 -24.43 -16.27 55.10
N GLN A 517 -23.39 -15.56 55.53
CA GLN A 517 -23.52 -14.17 55.95
C GLN A 517 -23.74 -13.23 54.76
N SER A 518 -23.09 -13.48 53.62
CA SER A 518 -23.31 -12.69 52.40
C SER A 518 -24.73 -12.86 51.85
N LEU A 519 -25.29 -14.07 51.89
CA LEU A 519 -26.69 -14.33 51.48
C LEU A 519 -27.70 -13.66 52.41
N LEU A 520 -27.34 -13.41 53.67
CA LEU A 520 -28.15 -12.64 54.62
C LEU A 520 -27.96 -11.12 54.51
N GLY A 521 -27.25 -10.64 53.48
CA GLY A 521 -27.02 -9.21 53.24
C GLY A 521 -25.92 -8.57 54.10
N ASN A 522 -25.04 -9.35 54.72
CA ASN A 522 -23.94 -8.80 55.53
C ASN A 522 -22.82 -8.20 54.64
N PRO A 523 -22.61 -6.86 54.63
CA PRO A 523 -21.63 -6.24 53.74
C PRO A 523 -20.18 -6.63 54.06
N SER A 524 -19.86 -6.84 55.34
CA SER A 524 -18.54 -7.26 55.78
C SER A 524 -18.19 -8.65 55.26
N ALA A 525 -19.17 -9.56 55.23
CA ALA A 525 -18.99 -10.89 54.64
C ALA A 525 -18.87 -10.83 53.11
N LEU A 526 -19.71 -10.01 52.45
CA LEU A 526 -19.63 -9.81 51.00
C LEU A 526 -18.28 -9.21 50.54
N ASN A 527 -17.63 -8.43 51.41
CA ASN A 527 -16.26 -7.94 51.19
C ASN A 527 -15.17 -9.01 51.37
N GLN A 528 -15.47 -10.12 52.03
CA GLN A 528 -14.57 -11.28 52.10
C GLN A 528 -14.61 -12.13 50.83
N PHE A 529 -15.68 -12.05 50.02
CA PHE A 529 -15.68 -12.56 48.64
C PHE A 529 -14.68 -11.75 47.81
N LYS A 530 -13.46 -12.29 47.61
CA LYS A 530 -12.38 -11.55 46.94
C LYS A 530 -12.61 -11.38 45.45
N THR A 531 -13.20 -12.39 44.82
CA THR A 531 -13.52 -12.41 43.40
C THR A 531 -14.93 -12.95 43.19
N SER A 532 -15.62 -12.51 42.14
CA SER A 532 -16.89 -13.16 41.76
C SER A 532 -16.62 -14.41 40.91
N TRP A 533 -15.62 -14.32 40.04
CA TRP A 533 -15.12 -15.39 39.20
C TRP A 533 -13.60 -15.47 39.31
N ARG A 534 -13.07 -16.69 39.27
CA ARG A 534 -11.65 -16.97 39.08
C ARG A 534 -11.45 -17.59 37.71
N PHE A 535 -10.27 -17.39 37.13
CA PHE A 535 -9.96 -17.84 35.79
C PHE A 535 -8.70 -18.69 35.80
N VAL A 536 -8.69 -19.77 35.04
CA VAL A 536 -7.50 -20.61 34.85
C VAL A 536 -7.34 -20.87 33.36
N PRO A 537 -6.14 -20.72 32.77
CA PRO A 537 -5.91 -21.06 31.36
C PRO A 537 -6.37 -22.48 31.05
N VAL A 538 -7.04 -22.69 29.91
CA VAL A 538 -7.47 -24.03 29.49
C VAL A 538 -6.27 -24.97 29.29
N SER A 539 -5.12 -24.40 28.93
CA SER A 539 -3.84 -25.11 28.82
C SER A 539 -3.28 -25.61 30.16
N TYR A 540 -3.80 -25.13 31.29
CA TYR A 540 -3.38 -25.55 32.63
C TYR A 540 -4.35 -26.59 33.22
N THR A 541 -3.82 -27.76 33.58
CA THR A 541 -4.59 -28.79 34.29
C THR A 541 -4.52 -28.56 35.80
N LEU A 542 -5.65 -28.26 36.45
CA LEU A 542 -5.72 -28.14 37.91
C LEU A 542 -5.44 -29.50 38.59
N SER A 543 -4.54 -29.51 39.57
CA SER A 543 -4.28 -30.67 40.44
C SER A 543 -5.07 -30.57 41.75
N VAL A 544 -5.09 -31.63 42.55
CA VAL A 544 -5.64 -31.60 43.92
C VAL A 544 -4.47 -31.76 44.90
N PRO A 545 -4.23 -30.82 45.83
CA PRO A 545 -5.01 -29.59 46.06
C PRO A 545 -4.76 -28.52 44.97
N PRO A 546 -5.79 -27.73 44.57
CA PRO A 546 -5.76 -26.86 43.40
C PRO A 546 -5.17 -25.48 43.69
N TRP A 547 -4.07 -25.42 44.42
CA TRP A 547 -3.46 -24.14 44.83
C TRP A 547 -2.27 -23.79 43.94
N GLY A 548 -2.05 -22.49 43.72
CA GLY A 548 -0.91 -21.99 42.94
C GLY A 548 -1.03 -22.11 41.41
N PHE A 549 -2.25 -22.17 40.88
CA PHE A 549 -2.50 -22.14 39.44
C PHE A 549 -2.37 -20.71 38.88
N PRO A 550 -2.00 -20.56 37.59
CA PRO A 550 -1.96 -19.27 36.94
C PRO A 550 -3.37 -18.73 36.69
N GLU A 551 -3.60 -17.45 36.95
CA GLU A 551 -4.84 -16.74 36.61
C GLU A 551 -4.67 -15.83 35.39
N GLN A 552 -3.60 -16.04 34.64
CA GLN A 552 -3.19 -15.25 33.49
C GLN A 552 -2.46 -16.15 32.47
N ILE A 553 -2.39 -15.69 31.22
CA ILE A 553 -1.55 -16.29 30.19
C ILE A 553 -0.41 -15.32 29.89
N SER A 554 0.84 -15.80 29.95
CA SER A 554 2.01 -15.04 29.53
C SER A 554 2.48 -15.53 28.16
N LEU A 555 2.61 -14.61 27.22
CA LEU A 555 3.01 -14.82 25.84
C LEU A 555 4.33 -14.10 25.59
N ALA A 556 5.23 -14.73 24.84
CA ALA A 556 6.52 -14.17 24.47
C ALA A 556 6.78 -14.40 22.98
N GLY A 557 7.38 -13.42 22.32
CA GLY A 557 7.62 -13.46 20.88
C GLY A 557 6.36 -13.40 20.01
N VAL A 558 5.28 -12.74 20.46
CA VAL A 558 4.06 -12.59 19.66
C VAL A 558 4.34 -11.65 18.49
N SER A 559 4.28 -12.17 17.26
CA SER A 559 4.51 -11.42 16.02
C SER A 559 3.38 -11.58 15.01
N GLY A 560 2.22 -12.10 15.44
CA GLY A 560 1.07 -12.37 14.60
C GLY A 560 -0.15 -12.79 15.42
N ASN A 561 -1.29 -12.95 14.74
CA ASN A 561 -2.56 -13.26 15.40
C ASN A 561 -2.42 -14.54 16.23
N THR A 562 -2.77 -14.44 17.51
CA THR A 562 -2.59 -15.52 18.49
C THR A 562 -3.94 -15.97 19.00
N PRO A 563 -4.55 -17.00 18.38
CA PRO A 563 -5.83 -17.57 18.81
C PRO A 563 -5.66 -18.50 20.02
N ASP A 564 -6.77 -19.07 20.49
CA ASP A 564 -6.84 -20.14 21.51
C ASP A 564 -6.25 -19.76 22.87
N GLN A 565 -6.29 -18.47 23.22
CA GLN A 565 -5.89 -17.98 24.53
C GLN A 565 -7.04 -18.13 25.54
N ASP A 566 -7.51 -19.36 25.73
CA ASP A 566 -8.77 -19.61 26.44
C ASP A 566 -8.60 -19.74 27.96
N PHE A 567 -9.68 -19.41 28.69
CA PHE A 567 -9.76 -19.60 30.14
C PHE A 567 -11.00 -20.39 30.55
N TRP A 568 -10.86 -21.22 31.58
CA TRP A 568 -11.98 -21.69 32.37
C TRP A 568 -12.36 -20.63 33.41
N GLY A 569 -13.60 -20.17 33.36
CA GLY A 569 -14.24 -19.34 34.39
C GLY A 569 -14.87 -20.21 35.47
N ILE A 570 -14.45 -19.98 36.71
CA ILE A 570 -14.90 -20.69 37.92
C ILE A 570 -15.70 -19.70 38.76
N LYS A 571 -17.01 -19.95 38.95
CA LYS A 571 -17.85 -19.09 39.78
C LYS A 571 -17.51 -19.31 41.25
N THR A 572 -16.93 -18.29 41.90
CA THR A 572 -16.62 -18.35 43.33
C THR A 572 -17.91 -18.56 44.13
N GLY A 573 -17.89 -19.50 45.08
CA GLY A 573 -19.01 -19.85 45.94
C GLY A 573 -20.05 -20.81 45.37
N ASP A 574 -20.01 -21.15 44.08
CA ASP A 574 -20.93 -22.10 43.44
C ASP A 574 -20.28 -23.49 43.35
N VAL A 575 -20.70 -24.40 44.24
CA VAL A 575 -20.03 -25.67 44.57
C VAL A 575 -20.89 -26.89 44.23
N VAL A 576 -22.21 -26.82 44.37
CA VAL A 576 -23.09 -28.01 44.30
C VAL A 576 -23.97 -28.11 43.05
N ASP A 577 -24.87 -27.14 42.87
CA ASP A 577 -25.97 -27.19 41.90
C ASP A 577 -25.89 -25.95 41.01
N VAL A 578 -26.10 -26.17 39.72
CA VAL A 578 -25.80 -25.22 38.66
C VAL A 578 -26.86 -24.12 38.57
N TYR A 579 -26.72 -23.07 39.38
CA TYR A 579 -27.63 -21.91 39.35
C TYR A 579 -26.99 -20.63 38.82
N ALA A 580 -25.67 -20.61 38.60
CA ALA A 580 -25.02 -19.43 38.05
C ALA A 580 -25.41 -19.23 36.58
N ASP A 581 -25.76 -18.00 36.22
CA ASP A 581 -25.87 -17.60 34.82
C ASP A 581 -24.54 -16.93 34.40
N PRO A 582 -23.70 -17.59 33.57
CA PRO A 582 -22.41 -17.05 33.17
C PRO A 582 -22.53 -15.83 32.24
N ALA A 583 -23.66 -15.69 31.53
CA ALA A 583 -23.93 -14.58 30.62
C ALA A 583 -24.46 -13.33 31.35
N ASN A 584 -25.05 -13.48 32.53
CA ASN A 584 -25.85 -12.48 33.26
C ASN A 584 -25.39 -11.01 33.10
N LEU A 585 -25.96 -10.35 32.09
CA LEU A 585 -25.56 -9.07 31.46
C LEU A 585 -25.88 -7.81 32.28
N VAL A 586 -26.36 -7.93 33.51
CA VAL A 586 -26.95 -6.79 34.22
C VAL A 586 -26.28 -6.63 35.59
N ALA A 587 -25.46 -5.58 35.73
CA ALA A 587 -25.36 -4.89 37.01
C ALA A 587 -26.78 -4.46 37.36
N SER A 588 -27.31 -4.83 38.54
CA SER A 588 -28.70 -4.53 38.95
C SER A 588 -29.21 -3.22 38.35
N PRO A 589 -30.40 -3.17 37.73
CA PRO A 589 -30.90 -1.95 37.12
C PRO A 589 -30.87 -0.81 38.14
N PRO A 590 -30.50 0.42 37.73
CA PRO A 590 -30.53 1.55 38.65
C PRO A 590 -31.95 1.74 39.18
N LEU A 591 -32.07 2.09 40.46
CA LEU A 591 -33.33 2.44 41.11
C LEU A 591 -34.05 3.53 40.30
N VAL A 592 -35.13 3.18 39.60
CA VAL A 592 -35.92 4.15 38.84
C VAL A 592 -37.00 4.76 39.74
N LEU A 593 -36.77 5.99 40.20
CA LEU A 593 -37.75 6.77 40.95
C LEU A 593 -38.74 7.42 39.98
N ARG A 594 -40.02 7.02 40.03
CA ARG A 594 -41.09 7.64 39.23
C ARG A 594 -41.89 8.60 40.10
N ALA A 595 -41.67 9.90 39.92
CA ALA A 595 -42.53 10.93 40.48
C ALA A 595 -43.76 11.16 39.58
N GLY A 596 -44.92 11.43 40.18
CA GLY A 596 -46.09 11.89 39.43
C GLY A 596 -45.80 13.23 38.75
N ASN A 597 -46.45 13.50 37.61
CA ASN A 597 -46.32 14.78 36.92
C ASN A 597 -46.95 15.91 37.77
N GLU A 598 -46.13 16.68 38.49
CA GLU A 598 -46.57 17.83 39.28
C GLU A 598 -45.58 19.01 39.17
N ALA A 599 -46.08 20.24 39.34
CA ALA A 599 -45.24 21.45 39.30
C ALA A 599 -44.44 21.60 40.61
N LEU A 600 -43.13 21.82 40.49
CA LEU A 600 -42.19 21.91 41.62
C LEU A 600 -41.86 23.37 41.96
N ALA A 601 -41.77 23.68 43.26
CA ALA A 601 -41.36 24.97 43.79
C ALA A 601 -40.20 24.80 44.78
N THR A 602 -39.29 25.78 44.84
CA THR A 602 -38.08 25.74 45.67
C THR A 602 -38.43 25.52 47.15
N GLY A 603 -37.91 24.45 47.76
CA GLY A 603 -38.10 24.09 49.17
C GLY A 603 -39.27 23.14 49.46
N LYS A 604 -40.02 22.68 48.44
CA LYS A 604 -41.09 21.69 48.61
C LYS A 604 -40.50 20.27 48.72
N GLU A 605 -40.81 19.56 49.81
CA GLU A 605 -40.54 18.13 49.94
C GLU A 605 -41.58 17.32 49.15
N ILE A 606 -41.13 16.29 48.43
CA ILE A 606 -42.00 15.41 47.63
C ILE A 606 -41.80 13.97 48.11
N GLY A 607 -42.91 13.31 48.46
CA GLY A 607 -42.92 11.87 48.76
C GLY A 607 -43.06 11.05 47.49
N VAL A 608 -42.07 10.21 47.19
CA VAL A 608 -42.13 9.25 46.08
C VAL A 608 -42.51 7.88 46.64
N ILE A 609 -43.59 7.29 46.12
CA ILE A 609 -43.98 5.92 46.49
C ILE A 609 -43.12 4.96 45.66
N PHE A 610 -42.22 4.22 46.30
CA PHE A 610 -41.57 3.08 45.66
C PHE A 610 -42.43 1.82 45.85
N ARG A 611 -42.42 0.93 44.86
CA ARG A 611 -42.83 -0.47 45.00
C ARG A 611 -41.61 -1.28 44.59
N ALA A 612 -41.07 -2.04 45.53
CA ALA A 612 -40.09 -3.08 45.24
C ALA A 612 -40.87 -4.38 45.13
N ASP A 613 -40.72 -5.07 44.00
CA ASP A 613 -41.50 -6.27 43.67
C ASP A 613 -41.05 -7.45 44.56
N GLN A 614 -39.84 -7.37 45.12
CA GLN A 614 -39.29 -8.26 46.13
C GLN A 614 -38.64 -7.43 47.25
N TYR A 615 -38.82 -7.87 48.50
CA TYR A 615 -38.29 -7.17 49.68
C TYR A 615 -36.75 -7.15 49.71
N ASP A 616 -36.11 -7.99 48.89
CA ASP A 616 -34.66 -8.19 48.83
C ASP A 616 -33.91 -7.03 48.13
N ASP A 617 -34.61 -6.15 47.39
CA ASP A 617 -34.02 -4.97 46.74
C ASP A 617 -33.80 -3.77 47.71
N LEU A 618 -34.25 -3.88 48.97
CA LEU A 618 -34.12 -2.83 50.00
C LEU A 618 -33.03 -3.08 51.05
N ALA A 619 -32.36 -4.23 50.98
CA ALA A 619 -31.25 -4.58 51.87
C ALA A 619 -29.92 -4.52 51.13
N ALA A 620 -29.55 -3.33 50.66
CA ALA A 620 -28.19 -2.98 50.23
C ALA A 620 -27.71 -1.73 50.96
#